data_AF-R4UWB2-F1
#
_entry.id   AF-R4UWB2-F1
#
_cell.length_a   1.000
_cell.length_b   1.000
_cell.length_c   1.000
_cell.angle_alpha   90.00
_cell.angle_beta   90.00
_cell.angle_gamma   90.00
#
_symmetry.space_group_name_H-M   'P 1'
#
loop_
_entity.id
_entity.type
_entity.pdbx_description
1 polymer ?
#
loop_
_entity_poly.entity_id
_entity_poly.type
_entity_poly.pdbx_seq_one_letter_code
_entity_poly.pdbx_strand_id
1 'polypeptide(L)'
;MSFKGEVLDAVVTQVNKVGMFAEIGPLSCFISHHSIPADMQFCPNFNPPCYKSKDEDVVIQADDEIRLKIVGTRVDASGIFAIGTLMDDYLGLVCS
;
A
#
# COMPACT_ATOMS: atom_id res chain seq x y z
N MET A 1 -4.94 -16.54 14.20
CA MET A 1 -5.64 -15.91 13.06
C MET A 1 -4.58 -15.34 12.14
N SER A 2 -4.46 -15.84 10.92
CA SER A 2 -3.45 -15.37 9.96
C SER A 2 -4.19 -14.75 8.80
N PHE A 3 -4.08 -13.43 8.66
CA PHE A 3 -4.58 -12.69 7.49
C PHE A 3 -3.72 -12.94 6.24
N LYS A 4 -2.73 -13.84 6.32
CA LYS A 4 -1.79 -14.10 5.24
C LYS A 4 -2.53 -14.66 4.02
N GLY A 5 -2.37 -13.98 2.89
CA GLY A 5 -3.01 -14.31 1.62
C GLY A 5 -4.36 -13.65 1.43
N GLU A 6 -4.90 -12.95 2.43
CA GLU A 6 -6.15 -12.20 2.26
C GLU A 6 -5.92 -10.95 1.42
N VAL A 7 -6.85 -10.70 0.51
CA VAL A 7 -6.92 -9.49 -0.32
C VAL A 7 -7.94 -8.56 0.31
N LEU A 8 -7.50 -7.36 0.67
CA LEU A 8 -8.27 -6.38 1.42
C LEU A 8 -8.10 -5.00 0.81
N ASP A 9 -9.15 -4.17 0.95
CA ASP A 9 -9.12 -2.77 0.57
C ASP A 9 -8.64 -1.95 1.78
N ALA A 10 -7.79 -0.96 1.53
CA ALA A 10 -7.10 -0.15 2.52
C ALA A 10 -7.03 1.31 2.07
N VAL A 11 -7.04 2.23 3.03
CA VAL A 11 -6.85 3.66 2.76
C VAL A 11 -5.39 4.02 2.98
N VAL A 12 -4.74 4.63 2.01
CA VAL A 12 -3.35 5.07 2.13
C VAL A 12 -3.26 6.26 3.08
N THR A 13 -2.44 6.16 4.12
CA THR A 13 -2.25 7.24 5.10
C THR A 13 -0.98 8.03 4.87
N GLN A 14 0.06 7.39 4.30
CA GLN A 14 1.32 8.05 4.01
C GLN A 14 2.08 7.35 2.88
N VAL A 15 2.72 8.15 2.03
CA VAL A 15 3.62 7.68 0.98
C VAL A 15 5.02 8.25 1.19
N ASN A 16 6.05 7.42 1.04
CA ASN A 16 7.45 7.83 1.15
C ASN A 16 8.36 6.97 0.25
N LYS A 17 9.68 7.24 0.29
CA LYS A 17 10.67 6.53 -0.53
C LYS A 17 10.79 5.03 -0.20
N VAL A 18 10.50 4.62 1.03
CA VAL A 18 10.65 3.22 1.45
C VAL A 18 9.42 2.38 1.15
N GLY A 19 8.28 3.02 0.88
CA GLY A 19 7.01 2.37 0.59
C GLY A 19 5.80 3.26 0.92
N MET A 20 4.71 2.61 1.28
CA MET A 20 3.46 3.26 1.68
C MET A 20 2.88 2.63 2.93
N PHE A 21 2.25 3.47 3.76
CA PHE A 21 1.44 3.06 4.89
C PHE A 21 -0.02 3.16 4.51
N ALA A 22 -0.79 2.15 4.87
CA ALA A 22 -2.23 2.09 4.66
C ALA A 22 -2.94 1.49 5.87
N GLU A 23 -4.22 1.81 6.04
CA GLU A 23 -5.05 1.33 7.13
C GLU A 23 -6.20 0.48 6.62
N ILE A 24 -6.41 -0.67 7.28
CA ILE A 24 -7.53 -1.58 7.05
C ILE A 24 -8.34 -1.62 8.34
N GLY A 25 -9.23 -0.63 8.50
CA GLY A 25 -9.85 -0.37 9.80
C GLY A 25 -8.79 -0.15 10.88
N PRO A 26 -8.76 -0.93 11.99
CA PRO A 26 -7.77 -0.76 13.06
C PRO A 26 -6.39 -1.37 12.75
N LEU A 27 -6.22 -2.02 11.60
CA LEU A 27 -4.97 -2.69 11.21
C LEU A 27 -4.10 -1.75 10.38
N SER A 28 -2.91 -1.41 10.89
CA SER A 28 -1.91 -0.68 10.11
C SER A 28 -1.14 -1.65 9.21
N CYS A 29 -1.02 -1.33 7.92
CA CYS A 29 -0.32 -2.12 6.92
C CYS A 29 0.81 -1.31 6.27
N PHE A 30 1.98 -1.92 6.14
CA PHE A 30 3.09 -1.36 5.40
C PHE A 30 3.34 -2.15 4.11
N ILE A 31 3.46 -1.44 2.99
CA ILE A 31 3.81 -1.99 1.69
C ILE A 31 5.18 -1.43 1.30
N SER A 32 6.19 -2.30 1.29
CA SER A 32 7.55 -1.90 0.90
C SER A 32 7.61 -1.53 -0.57
N HIS A 33 8.51 -0.60 -0.93
CA HIS A 33 8.89 -0.35 -2.32
C HIS A 33 9.21 -1.62 -3.11
N HIS A 34 9.84 -2.62 -2.47
CA HIS A 34 10.14 -3.91 -3.12
C HIS A 34 8.90 -4.80 -3.33
N SER A 35 7.75 -4.39 -2.82
CA SER A 35 6.46 -5.08 -2.90
C SER A 35 5.41 -4.25 -3.65
N ILE A 36 5.85 -3.21 -4.35
CA ILE A 36 5.10 -2.37 -5.29
C ILE A 36 5.57 -2.73 -6.71
N PRO A 37 4.69 -2.75 -7.72
CA PRO A 37 5.06 -2.98 -9.12
C PRO A 37 6.21 -2.07 -9.60
N ALA A 38 7.13 -2.64 -10.39
CA ALA A 38 8.36 -1.96 -10.82
C ALA A 38 8.15 -0.84 -11.86
N ASP A 39 6.94 -0.75 -12.42
CA ASP A 39 6.47 0.32 -13.28
C ASP A 39 5.96 1.53 -12.48
N MET A 40 5.78 1.42 -11.17
CA MET A 40 5.47 2.56 -10.31
C MET A 40 6.74 3.20 -9.73
N GLN A 41 6.77 4.53 -9.68
CA GLN A 41 7.88 5.31 -9.17
C GLN A 41 7.42 6.26 -8.06
N PHE A 42 8.20 6.35 -6.98
CA PHE A 42 7.98 7.35 -5.93
C PHE A 42 8.34 8.75 -6.43
N CYS A 43 7.39 9.69 -6.29
CA CYS A 43 7.54 11.08 -6.71
C CYS A 43 7.47 12.03 -5.50
N PRO A 44 8.61 12.42 -4.91
CA PRO A 44 8.65 13.29 -3.72
C PRO A 44 8.28 14.75 -3.98
N ASN A 45 8.31 15.18 -5.25
CA ASN A 45 8.08 16.57 -5.63
C ASN A 45 6.59 16.93 -5.74
N PHE A 46 5.70 15.94 -5.62
CA PHE A 46 4.25 16.16 -5.57
C PHE A 46 3.83 16.49 -4.13
N ASN A 47 2.74 17.25 -4.00
CA ASN A 47 2.16 17.60 -2.71
C ASN A 47 0.66 17.26 -2.73
N PRO A 48 0.25 16.10 -2.17
CA PRO A 48 1.04 15.16 -1.37
C PRO A 48 2.02 14.29 -2.20
N PRO A 49 3.08 13.72 -1.60
CA PRO A 49 3.95 12.74 -2.26
C PRO A 49 3.16 11.51 -2.70
N CYS A 50 3.55 10.90 -3.82
CA CYS A 50 2.79 9.79 -4.43
C CYS A 50 3.69 8.72 -5.05
N TYR A 51 3.09 7.56 -5.36
CA TYR A 51 3.60 6.62 -6.35
C TYR A 51 2.83 6.82 -7.66
N LYS A 52 3.53 6.85 -8.79
CA LYS A 52 2.92 7.04 -10.11
C LYS A 52 3.42 6.00 -11.09
N SER A 53 2.55 5.45 -11.92
CA SER A 53 2.94 4.54 -13.01
C SER A 53 3.72 5.28 -14.09
N LYS A 54 4.60 4.58 -14.83
CA LYS A 54 5.38 5.17 -15.94
C LYS A 54 4.53 5.84 -17.01
N ASP A 55 3.37 5.26 -17.32
CA ASP A 55 2.43 5.78 -18.32
C ASP A 55 1.53 6.89 -17.75
N GLU A 56 1.73 7.25 -16.48
CA GLU A 56 1.01 8.30 -15.77
C GLU A 56 -0.48 8.07 -15.51
N ASP A 57 -1.02 6.93 -15.95
CA ASP A 57 -2.44 6.57 -15.81
C ASP A 57 -2.87 6.27 -14.36
N VAL A 58 -1.93 5.88 -13.49
CA VAL A 58 -2.21 5.50 -12.09
C VAL A 58 -1.35 6.34 -11.16
N VAL A 59 -1.99 7.03 -10.22
CA VAL A 59 -1.37 7.78 -9.13
C VAL A 59 -1.95 7.25 -7.82
N ILE A 60 -1.07 6.94 -6.86
CA ILE A 60 -1.44 6.53 -5.50
C ILE A 60 -0.79 7.51 -4.52
N GLN A 61 -1.62 8.24 -3.77
CA GLN A 61 -1.22 9.22 -2.76
C GLN A 61 -1.99 8.97 -1.45
N ALA A 62 -1.73 9.81 -0.45
CA ALA A 62 -2.51 9.79 0.79
C ALA A 62 -4.01 10.03 0.50
N ASP A 63 -4.85 9.37 1.29
CA ASP A 63 -6.32 9.29 1.20
C ASP A 63 -6.88 8.45 0.03
N ASP A 64 -6.03 7.88 -0.84
CA ASP A 64 -6.50 6.97 -1.89
C ASP A 64 -6.84 5.57 -1.34
N GLU A 65 -7.83 4.93 -1.95
CA GLU A 65 -8.20 3.54 -1.67
C GLU A 65 -7.43 2.58 -2.58
N ILE A 66 -6.72 1.64 -1.96
CA ILE A 66 -5.95 0.60 -2.64
C ILE A 66 -6.39 -0.79 -2.21
N ARG A 67 -6.30 -1.75 -3.14
CA ARG A 67 -6.46 -3.17 -2.91
C ARG A 67 -5.09 -3.82 -2.80
N LEU A 68 -4.84 -4.49 -1.68
CA LEU A 68 -3.57 -5.13 -1.41
C LEU A 68 -3.76 -6.56 -0.91
N LYS A 69 -2.71 -7.37 -1.03
CA LYS A 69 -2.65 -8.70 -0.43
C LYS A 69 -1.75 -8.69 0.79
N ILE A 70 -2.21 -9.25 1.90
CA ILE A 70 -1.42 -9.38 3.13
C ILE A 70 -0.42 -10.54 2.98
N VAL A 71 0.87 -10.24 3.16
CA VAL A 71 1.96 -11.23 3.08
C VAL A 71 2.31 -11.79 4.45
N GLY A 72 2.11 -11.00 5.50
CA GLY A 72 2.35 -11.41 6.88
C GLY A 72 1.85 -10.39 7.89
N THR A 73 1.78 -10.81 9.15
CA THR A 73 1.38 -9.96 10.27
C THR A 73 2.38 -10.09 11.40
N ARG A 74 2.69 -8.97 12.04
CA ARG A 74 3.46 -8.84 13.27
C ARG A 74 2.50 -8.38 14.36
N VAL A 75 2.58 -8.97 15.54
CA VAL A 75 1.78 -8.57 16.71
C VAL A 75 2.74 -8.16 17.79
N ASP A 76 2.54 -6.98 18.36
CA ASP A 76 3.28 -6.48 19.52
C ASP A 76 2.33 -5.88 20.57
N ALA A 77 2.88 -5.26 21.61
CA ALA A 77 2.08 -4.67 22.69
C ALA A 77 1.27 -3.44 22.25
N SER A 78 1.63 -2.81 21.13
CA SER A 78 0.99 -1.61 20.59
C SER A 78 -0.11 -1.90 19.56
N GLY A 79 -0.11 -3.11 18.97
CA GLY A 79 -1.19 -3.55 18.10
C GLY A 79 -0.80 -4.67 17.15
N ILE A 80 -1.59 -4.80 16.09
CA ILE A 80 -1.31 -5.70 14.97
C ILE A 80 -0.83 -4.84 13.81
N PHE A 81 0.30 -5.23 13.22
CA PHE A 81 0.85 -4.62 12.02
C PHE A 81 0.88 -5.65 10.90
N ALA A 82 0.43 -5.27 9.72
CA ALA A 82 0.51 -6.10 8.53
C ALA A 82 1.64 -5.63 7.60
N ILE A 83 2.14 -6.59 6.82
CA ILE A 83 2.99 -6.34 5.67
C ILE A 83 2.21 -6.77 4.44
N GLY A 84 2.03 -5.85 3.49
CA GLY A 84 1.25 -6.06 2.27
C GLY A 84 2.09 -6.04 1.00
N THR A 85 1.48 -6.43 -0.11
CA THR A 85 2.03 -6.32 -1.47
C THR A 85 0.96 -5.89 -2.47
N LEU A 86 1.42 -5.23 -3.54
CA LEU A 86 0.65 -4.85 -4.73
C LEU A 86 1.16 -5.58 -6.00
N MET A 87 2.01 -6.61 -5.88
CA MET A 87 2.67 -7.27 -7.04
C MET A 87 1.83 -8.36 -7.72
N ASP A 88 0.68 -8.73 -7.17
CA ASP A 88 -0.23 -9.70 -7.78
C ASP A 88 -1.24 -9.01 -8.70
N ASP A 89 -1.88 -9.80 -9.56
CA ASP A 89 -2.93 -9.32 -10.46
C ASP A 89 -4.13 -8.74 -9.70
N TYR A 90 -4.74 -7.70 -10.27
CA TYR A 90 -5.92 -7.00 -9.74
C TYR A 90 -5.71 -6.30 -8.38
N LEU A 91 -4.45 -6.04 -8.00
CA LEU A 91 -4.08 -5.18 -6.88
C LEU A 91 -3.72 -3.77 -7.35
N GLY A 92 -3.74 -2.80 -6.44
CA GLY A 92 -3.46 -1.40 -6.73
C GLY A 92 -4.64 -0.48 -6.44
N LEU A 93 -4.70 0.67 -7.11
CA LEU A 93 -5.75 1.68 -6.93
C LEU A 93 -7.14 1.10 -7.25
N VAL A 94 -8.12 1.32 -6.36
CA VAL A 94 -9.50 0.80 -6.49
C VAL A 94 -10.47 1.86 -7.01
N CYS A 95 -10.20 3.14 -6.73
CA CYS A 95 -11.11 4.24 -7.01
C CYS A 95 -10.49 5.27 -7.96
N SER A 96 -11.30 5.74 -8.91
CA SER A 96 -11.02 6.75 -9.94
C SER A 96 -12.09 7.83 -9.91
#